data_AF-A0A356U7J0-F1
#
_entry.id   AF-A0A356U7J0-F1
#
_cell.length_a   1.000
_cell.length_b   1.000
_cell.length_c   1.000
_cell.angle_alpha   90.00
_cell.angle_beta   90.00
_cell.angle_gamma   90.00
#
_symmetry.space_group_name_H-M   'P 1'
#
loop_
_entity.id
_entity.type
_entity.pdbx_description
1 polymer ?
#
loop_
_entity_poly.entity_id
_entity_poly.type
_entity_poly.pdbx_seq_one_letter_code
_entity_poly.pdbx_strand_id
1 'polypeptide(L)'
;PDTIATDARVYPNTISYRDMKDKIFNNEQVFLILFGTGWGMDRSLIESCTYILEPVQGDASYNHLSVRSAVSIITDRLLGEYWFN
;
A
#
# COMPACT_ATOMS: atom_id res chain seq x y z
N PRO A 1 9.30 -3.21 13.19
CA PRO A 1 8.02 -2.71 12.64
C PRO A 1 7.64 -3.62 11.47
N ASP A 2 6.35 -3.87 11.29
CA ASP A 2 5.88 -4.60 10.10
C ASP A 2 5.88 -3.64 8.92
N THR A 3 6.50 -4.06 7.82
CA THR A 3 6.67 -3.23 6.63
C THR A 3 5.53 -3.48 5.64
N ILE A 4 5.04 -2.39 5.04
CA ILE A 4 3.98 -2.41 4.04
C ILE A 4 4.54 -1.81 2.75
N ALA A 5 4.75 -2.64 1.73
CA ALA A 5 5.18 -2.19 0.41
C ALA A 5 3.99 -1.61 -0.38
N THR A 6 4.27 -0.62 -1.23
CA THR A 6 3.31 -0.03 -2.17
C THR A 6 3.89 -0.07 -3.59
N ASP A 7 3.07 -0.44 -4.57
CA ASP A 7 3.44 -0.49 -5.99
C ASP A 7 2.18 -0.29 -6.85
N ALA A 8 2.35 0.16 -8.09
CA ALA A 8 1.30 0.19 -9.10
C ALA A 8 1.06 -1.19 -9.74
N ARG A 9 1.99 -2.13 -9.59
CA ARG A 9 1.86 -3.50 -10.10
C ARG A 9 1.03 -4.37 -9.15
N VAL A 10 0.34 -5.34 -9.73
CA VAL A 10 -0.39 -6.37 -8.98
C VAL A 10 0.58 -7.49 -8.60
N TYR A 11 0.51 -7.94 -7.34
CA TYR A 11 1.24 -9.11 -6.85
C TYR A 11 0.24 -10.16 -6.33
N PRO A 12 0.52 -11.47 -6.44
CA PRO A 12 -0.43 -12.51 -5.99
C PRO A 12 -0.73 -12.50 -4.49
N ASN A 13 0.18 -11.94 -3.68
CA ASN A 13 0.14 -11.92 -2.22
C ASN A 13 -0.17 -10.52 -1.66
N THR A 14 -0.97 -9.72 -2.37
CA THR A 14 -1.40 -8.42 -1.88
C THR A 14 -2.46 -8.52 -0.78
N ILE A 15 -2.44 -7.57 0.15
CA ILE A 15 -3.50 -7.33 1.12
C ILE A 15 -4.39 -6.17 0.64
N SER A 16 -5.70 -6.27 0.88
CA SER A 16 -6.64 -5.19 0.57
C SER A 16 -6.43 -3.98 1.49
N TYR A 17 -6.86 -2.79 1.05
CA TYR A 17 -6.85 -1.61 1.92
C TYR A 17 -7.65 -1.82 3.20
N ARG A 18 -8.81 -2.47 3.11
CA ARG A 18 -9.69 -2.75 4.24
C ARG A 18 -9.04 -3.67 5.26
N ASP A 19 -8.49 -4.81 4.83
CA ASP A 19 -7.84 -5.76 5.74
C ASP A 19 -6.59 -5.14 6.38
N MET A 20 -5.85 -4.31 5.64
CA MET A 20 -4.69 -3.60 6.17
C MET A 20 -5.11 -2.52 7.19
N LYS A 21 -6.19 -1.79 6.92
CA LYS A 21 -6.78 -0.82 7.86
C LYS A 21 -7.23 -1.50 9.16
N ASP A 22 -7.95 -2.62 9.05
CA ASP A 22 -8.37 -3.39 10.21
C ASP A 22 -7.17 -3.87 11.03
N LYS A 23 -6.07 -4.29 10.37
CA LYS A 23 -4.82 -4.62 11.05
C LYS A 23 -4.21 -3.43 11.78
N ILE A 24 -4.19 -2.25 11.16
CA ILE A 24 -3.63 -1.03 11.75
C ILE A 24 -4.41 -0.63 13.02
N PHE A 25 -5.75 -0.70 12.99
CA PHE A 25 -6.57 -0.25 14.11
C PHE A 25 -6.78 -1.29 15.22
N ASN A 26 -6.65 -2.59 14.91
CA ASN A 26 -6.90 -3.67 15.87
C ASN A 26 -5.63 -4.30 16.48
N ASN A 27 -4.43 -3.83 16.14
CA ASN A 27 -3.17 -4.34 16.69
C ASN A 27 -2.31 -3.19 17.24
N GLU A 28 -1.54 -3.45 18.30
CA GLU A 28 -0.61 -2.48 18.91
C GLU A 28 0.75 -2.40 18.20
N GLN A 29 0.91 -3.05 17.04
CA GLN A 29 2.19 -3.11 16.35
C GLN A 29 2.52 -1.82 15.59
N VAL A 30 3.81 -1.53 15.45
CA VAL A 30 4.29 -0.42 14.63
C VAL A 30 4.34 -0.84 13.17
N PHE A 31 3.61 -0.13 12.31
CA PHE A 31 3.63 -0.31 10.86
C PHE A 31 4.49 0.74 10.17
N LEU A 32 5.29 0.33 9.18
CA LEU A 32 6.08 1.21 8.32
C LEU A 32 5.62 1.07 6.87
N ILE A 33 5.00 2.12 6.34
CA ILE A 33 4.57 2.16 4.94
C ILE A 33 5.72 2.68 4.07
N LEU A 34 6.10 1.90 3.07
CA LEU A 34 7.19 2.21 2.14
C LEU A 34 6.63 2.73 0.82
N PHE A 35 7.14 3.87 0.38
CA PHE A 35 6.79 4.48 -0.90
C PHE A 35 8.03 4.55 -1.80
N GLY A 36 7.89 4.01 -3.01
CA GLY A 36 8.95 4.10 -4.03
C GLY A 36 9.14 5.53 -4.54
N THR A 37 10.32 5.79 -5.13
CA THR A 37 10.61 7.03 -5.86
C THR A 37 11.10 6.69 -7.26
N GLY A 38 11.02 7.65 -8.20
CA GLY A 38 11.49 7.44 -9.58
C GLY A 38 10.78 6.27 -10.27
N TRP A 39 11.49 5.16 -10.45
CA TRP A 39 11.04 3.96 -11.18
C TRP A 39 10.32 2.92 -10.32
N GLY A 40 10.09 3.21 -9.03
CA GLY A 40 9.49 2.27 -8.07
C GLY A 40 10.54 1.63 -7.14
N MET A 41 10.08 0.74 -6.26
CA MET A 41 10.97 -0.02 -5.37
C MET A 41 11.52 -1.25 -6.08
N ASP A 42 12.70 -1.70 -5.65
CA ASP A 42 13.26 -2.96 -6.13
C ASP A 42 12.34 -4.13 -5.75
N ARG A 43 12.20 -5.10 -6.66
CA ARG A 43 11.30 -6.24 -6.46
C ARG A 43 11.69 -7.07 -5.24
N SER A 44 12.97 -7.28 -4.98
CA SER A 44 13.43 -8.03 -3.81
C SER A 44 13.07 -7.33 -2.50
N LEU A 45 13.07 -6.00 -2.48
CA LEU A 45 12.64 -5.21 -1.33
C LEU A 45 11.13 -5.38 -1.09
N ILE A 46 10.32 -5.31 -2.15
CA ILE A 46 8.87 -5.51 -2.06
C ILE A 46 8.56 -6.91 -1.52
N GLU A 47 9.18 -7.94 -2.09
CA GLU A 47 8.98 -9.35 -1.68
C GLU A 47 9.50 -9.63 -0.25
N SER A 48 10.40 -8.80 0.28
CA SER A 48 10.87 -8.90 1.67
C SER A 48 9.96 -8.24 2.70
N CYS A 49 8.95 -7.47 2.26
CA CYS A 49 8.06 -6.76 3.18
C CYS A 49 7.04 -7.70 3.83
N THR A 50 6.61 -7.36 5.05
CA THR A 50 5.60 -8.15 5.78
C THR A 50 4.27 -8.19 5.03
N TYR A 51 3.89 -7.05 4.44
CA TYR A 51 2.68 -6.90 3.65
C TYR A 51 2.99 -6.19 2.33
N ILE A 52 2.25 -6.53 1.28
CA ILE A 52 2.24 -5.80 0.00
C ILE A 52 0.83 -5.27 -0.18
N LEU A 53 0.66 -3.97 -0.25
CA LEU A 53 -0.66 -3.37 -0.45
C LEU A 53 -1.09 -3.54 -1.91
N GLU A 54 -2.37 -3.79 -2.15
CA GLU A 54 -2.91 -3.74 -3.51
C GLU A 54 -2.70 -2.36 -4.16
N PRO A 55 -2.52 -2.30 -5.49
CA PRO A 55 -2.36 -1.03 -6.18
C PRO A 55 -3.61 -0.15 -6.04
N VAL A 56 -3.41 1.18 -5.97
CA VAL A 56 -4.51 2.16 -5.83
C VAL A 56 -5.62 1.97 -6.88
N GLN A 57 -5.21 1.60 -8.10
CA GLN A 57 -6.06 1.18 -9.21
C GLN A 57 -5.39 0.02 -9.96
N GLY A 58 -5.77 -1.22 -9.65
CA GLY A 58 -5.20 -2.42 -10.30
C GLY A 58 -5.61 -2.58 -11.76
N ASP A 59 -6.87 -2.29 -12.09
CA ASP A 59 -7.46 -2.56 -13.41
C ASP A 59 -7.45 -1.35 -14.37
N ALA A 60 -6.81 -0.24 -13.99
CA ALA A 60 -6.76 0.95 -14.82
C ALA A 60 -5.76 0.80 -15.97
N SER A 61 -6.10 1.35 -17.14
CA SER A 61 -5.19 1.45 -18.29
C SER A 61 -3.98 2.35 -18.01
N TYR A 62 -4.05 3.20 -16.97
CA TYR A 62 -2.96 4.01 -16.46
C TYR A 62 -3.07 4.15 -14.95
N ASN A 63 -2.03 3.78 -14.21
CA ASN A 63 -2.00 3.85 -12.75
C ASN A 63 -0.66 4.39 -12.18
N HIS A 64 0.17 5.01 -13.02
CA HIS A 64 1.43 5.64 -12.59
C HIS A 64 1.16 7.00 -11.93
N LEU A 65 0.81 6.95 -10.66
CA LEU A 65 0.59 8.13 -9.83
C LEU A 65 1.92 8.74 -9.39
N SER A 66 1.92 10.07 -9.21
CA SER A 66 3.02 10.71 -8.48
C SER A 66 3.09 10.14 -7.06
N VAL A 67 4.30 10.03 -6.49
CA VAL A 67 4.48 9.52 -5.13
C VAL A 67 3.63 10.30 -4.13
N ARG A 68 3.54 11.63 -4.27
CA ARG A 68 2.70 12.48 -3.41
C ARG A 68 1.22 12.11 -3.52
N SER A 69 0.72 11.91 -4.73
CA SER A 69 -0.67 11.50 -4.96
C SER A 69 -0.96 10.10 -4.38
N ALA A 70 -0.02 9.15 -4.57
CA ALA A 70 -0.13 7.82 -4.00
C ALA A 70 -0.15 7.87 -2.46
N VAL A 71 0.76 8.64 -1.84
CA VAL A 71 0.80 8.86 -0.39
C VAL A 71 -0.53 9.42 0.13
N SER A 72 -1.09 10.45 -0.52
CA SER A 72 -2.36 11.05 -0.10
C SER A 72 -3.51 10.05 -0.14
N ILE A 73 -3.66 9.30 -1.24
CA ILE A 73 -4.75 8.32 -1.40
C ILE A 73 -4.58 7.15 -0.43
N ILE A 74 -3.36 6.61 -0.31
CA ILE A 74 -3.08 5.46 0.56
C ILE A 74 -3.31 5.83 2.03
N THR A 75 -2.88 7.02 2.45
CA THR A 75 -3.09 7.50 3.82
C THR A 75 -4.58 7.68 4.12
N ASP A 76 -5.35 8.24 3.20
CA ASP A 76 -6.80 8.38 3.37
C ASP A 76 -7.50 7.02 3.48
N ARG A 77 -7.18 6.07 2.59
CA ARG A 77 -7.77 4.73 2.61
C ARG A 77 -7.40 3.95 3.88
N LEU A 78 -6.18 4.08 4.39
CA LEU A 78 -5.72 3.33 5.56
C LEU A 78 -6.08 4.00 6.89
N LEU A 79 -6.04 5.33 6.99
CA LEU A 79 -6.17 6.06 8.26
C LEU A 79 -7.38 7.00 8.33
N GLY A 80 -8.06 7.25 7.20
CA GLY A 80 -9.27 8.08 7.14
C GLY A 80 -10.54 7.34 7.54
N GLU A 81 -11.70 7.88 7.17
CA GLU A 81 -13.01 7.29 7.46
C GLU A 81 -13.27 5.99 6.67
N TYR A 82 -14.20 5.15 7.14
CA TYR A 82 -14.58 3.90 6.47
C TYR A 82 -15.58 4.15 5.32
N TRP A 83 -15.10 4.83 4.28
CA TRP A 83 -15.88 5.10 3.05
C TRP A 83 -15.35 4.30 1.85
N PHE A 84 -14.05 3.99 1.84
CA PHE A 84 -13.41 3.16 0.82
C PHE A 84 -13.47 1.68 1.24
N ASN A 85 -13.96 0.83 0.34
CA ASN A 85 -14.21 -0.60 0.57
C ASN A 85 -13.05 -1.47 0.09
#